data_AF-A0A443SDX3-F1
#
_entry.id   AF-A0A443SDX3-F1
#
_cell.length_a   1.000
_cell.length_b   1.000
_cell.length_c   1.000
_cell.angle_alpha   90.00
_cell.angle_beta   90.00
_cell.angle_gamma   90.00
#
_symmetry.space_group_name_H-M   'P 1'
#
loop_
_entity.id
_entity.type
_entity.pdbx_description
1 polymer ?
#
loop_
_entity_poly.entity_id
_entity_poly.type
_entity_poly.pdbx_seq_one_letter_code
_entity_poly.pdbx_strand_id
1 'polypeptide(L)'
;MIVNLKITGHSNANQMITKIATQTWLNVNQQWTRNVSNADGKSLTFAYRVVCEENYYGENCETLCKPRDDQFGHFTCLSNGEKRCLQGWTGSYCDKDNVIDGERCQSLLASLLITCTRLNVR
;
A
#
# COMPACT_ATOMS: atom_id res chain seq x y z
N MET A 1 4.52 10.42 6.56
CA MET A 1 5.68 10.28 5.64
C MET A 1 6.88 9.78 6.41
N ILE A 2 7.70 8.91 5.82
CA ILE A 2 8.94 8.40 6.43
C ILE A 2 10.11 8.56 5.44
N VAL A 3 11.29 8.90 5.98
CA VAL A 3 12.53 9.01 5.20
C VAL A 3 13.34 7.74 5.43
N ASN A 4 13.56 6.98 4.36
CA ASN A 4 14.46 5.82 4.42
C ASN A 4 15.85 6.25 3.98
N LEU A 5 16.87 5.82 4.73
CA LEU A 5 18.27 6.08 4.44
C LEU A 5 19.02 4.76 4.27
N LYS A 6 19.83 4.68 3.22
CA LYS A 6 20.75 3.58 2.94
C LYS A 6 22.15 4.16 2.77
N ILE A 7 23.08 3.70 3.60
CA ILE A 7 24.49 4.09 3.52
C ILE A 7 25.27 2.89 2.97
N THR A 8 26.25 3.17 2.11
CA THR A 8 27.11 2.15 1.49
C THR A 8 28.56 2.41 1.90
N GLY A 9 29.20 1.37 2.46
CA GLY A 9 30.54 1.46 3.05
C GLY A 9 30.47 1.76 4.56
N HIS A 10 30.94 0.81 5.37
CA HIS A 10 30.99 0.92 6.83
C HIS A 10 32.39 0.54 7.32
N SER A 11 32.89 1.24 8.35
CA SER A 11 34.13 0.89 9.07
C SER A 11 33.79 0.32 10.43
N ASN A 12 34.44 -0.77 10.82
CA ASN A 12 34.17 -1.46 12.10
C ASN A 12 34.72 -0.72 13.33
N ALA A 13 35.40 0.41 13.15
CA ALA A 13 35.82 1.26 14.24
C ALA A 13 34.66 2.16 14.69
N ASN A 14 34.39 2.22 16.00
CA ASN A 14 33.44 3.18 16.61
C ASN A 14 33.98 4.63 16.58
N GLN A 15 34.56 5.05 15.46
CA GLN A 15 35.14 6.37 15.24
C GLN A 15 34.42 7.04 14.06
N MET A 16 34.02 8.30 14.26
CA MET A 16 33.39 9.09 13.19
C MET A 16 34.39 9.34 12.05
N ILE A 17 34.03 8.94 10.84
CA ILE A 17 34.89 9.08 9.65
C ILE A 17 34.66 10.40 8.92
N THR A 18 33.39 10.75 8.68
CA THR A 18 32.97 11.99 8.02
C THR A 18 31.53 12.33 8.43
N LYS A 19 31.15 13.61 8.35
CA LYS A 19 29.81 14.11 8.65
C LYS A 19 29.33 14.98 7.49
N ILE A 20 28.11 14.72 7.03
CA ILE A 20 27.50 15.41 5.89
C ILE A 20 26.10 15.87 6.28
N ALA A 21 25.73 17.06 5.80
CA ALA A 21 24.38 17.60 5.88
C ALA A 21 23.94 18.01 4.47
N THR A 22 22.72 17.64 4.09
CA THR A 22 22.13 17.96 2.78
C THR A 22 20.68 18.36 2.95
N GLN A 23 20.19 19.27 2.12
CA GLN A 23 18.80 19.73 2.12
C GLN A 23 18.29 19.70 0.67
N THR A 24 17.14 19.06 0.45
CA THR A 24 16.53 18.93 -0.87
C THR A 24 15.04 18.63 -0.73
N TRP A 25 14.28 18.95 -1.78
CA TRP A 25 12.86 18.64 -1.89
C TRP A 25 12.68 17.30 -2.61
N LEU A 26 11.89 16.40 -2.03
CA LEU A 26 11.51 15.14 -2.68
C LEU A 26 10.02 14.89 -2.60
N ASN A 27 9.49 14.39 -3.71
CA ASN A 27 8.17 13.80 -3.76
C ASN A 27 8.18 12.39 -3.14
N VAL A 28 7.04 11.98 -2.61
CA VAL A 28 6.81 10.59 -2.16
C VAL A 28 6.95 9.66 -3.36
N ASN A 29 7.91 8.74 -3.30
CA ASN A 29 8.11 7.74 -4.33
C ASN A 29 8.82 6.48 -3.78
N GLN A 30 8.71 5.36 -4.51
CA GLN A 30 9.42 4.14 -4.15
C GLN A 30 10.88 4.09 -4.61
N GLN A 31 11.31 5.04 -5.45
CA GLN A 31 12.62 5.08 -6.09
C GLN A 31 13.69 5.69 -5.16
N TRP A 32 14.91 5.20 -5.25
CA TRP A 32 16.00 5.69 -4.42
C TRP A 32 16.75 6.83 -5.10
N THR A 33 16.88 7.96 -4.42
CA THR A 33 17.76 9.05 -4.85
C THR A 33 19.15 8.80 -4.29
N ARG A 34 20.10 8.47 -5.17
CA ARG A 34 21.49 8.18 -4.80
C ARG A 34 22.33 9.45 -4.86
N ASN A 35 23.15 9.66 -3.85
CA ASN A 35 24.12 10.75 -3.78
C ASN A 35 25.48 10.24 -3.32
N VAL A 36 26.52 10.97 -3.71
CA VAL A 36 27.89 10.75 -3.26
C VAL A 36 28.39 12.07 -2.71
N SER A 37 28.93 12.04 -1.50
CA SER A 37 29.58 13.20 -0.91
C SER A 37 31.07 12.90 -0.75
N ASN A 38 31.89 13.80 -1.26
CA ASN A 38 33.33 13.72 -1.17
C ASN A 38 33.81 14.84 -0.25
N ALA A 39 34.44 14.48 0.87
CA ALA A 39 34.97 15.42 1.85
C ALA A 39 36.27 14.87 2.43
N ASP A 40 37.30 15.72 2.54
CA ASP A 40 38.61 15.38 3.13
C ASP A 40 39.25 14.09 2.58
N GLY A 41 39.19 13.89 1.25
CA GLY A 41 39.73 12.70 0.58
C GLY A 41 38.94 11.41 0.82
N LYS A 42 37.78 11.50 1.48
CA LYS A 42 36.89 10.38 1.77
C LYS A 42 35.61 10.52 0.94
N SER A 43 35.05 9.38 0.53
CA SER A 43 33.80 9.33 -0.23
C SER A 43 32.74 8.57 0.57
N LEU A 44 31.58 9.20 0.76
CA LEU A 44 30.39 8.57 1.34
C LEU A 44 29.32 8.42 0.27
N THR A 45 28.96 7.18 -0.06
CA THR A 45 27.82 6.90 -0.93
C THR A 45 26.59 6.58 -0.10
N PHE A 46 25.52 7.31 -0.33
CA PHE A 46 24.26 7.11 0.36
C PHE A 46 23.08 7.25 -0.60
N ALA A 47 21.96 6.66 -0.25
CA ALA A 47 20.71 6.79 -0.97
C ALA A 47 19.60 7.05 0.03
N TYR A 48 18.65 7.90 -0.34
CA TYR A 48 17.47 8.16 0.47
C TYR A 48 16.22 8.19 -0.40
N ARG A 49 15.06 7.98 0.23
CA ARG A 49 13.74 8.13 -0.39
C ARG A 49 12.71 8.54 0.65
N VAL A 50 11.63 9.15 0.20
CA VAL A 50 10.46 9.48 1.03
C VAL A 50 9.33 8.55 0.63
N VAL A 51 8.80 7.77 1.57
CA VAL A 51 7.65 6.89 1.35
C VAL A 51 6.56 7.18 2.39
N CYS A 52 5.34 6.74 2.11
CA CYS A 52 4.30 6.76 3.12
C CYS A 52 4.54 5.71 4.20
N GLU A 53 3.99 6.01 5.38
CA GLU A 53 3.84 4.99 6.41
C GLU A 53 2.82 3.95 5.98
N GLU A 54 2.81 2.80 6.65
CA GLU A 54 1.88 1.73 6.33
C GLU A 54 0.43 2.22 6.35
N ASN A 55 -0.37 1.82 5.35
CA ASN A 55 -1.77 2.21 5.17
C ASN A 55 -2.01 3.70 4.87
N TYR A 56 -0.97 4.51 4.68
CA TYR A 56 -1.09 5.89 4.21
C TYR A 56 -0.70 6.01 2.74
N TYR A 57 -1.43 6.85 2.00
CA TYR A 57 -1.31 7.01 0.56
C TYR A 57 -1.46 8.47 0.14
N GLY A 58 -1.24 8.71 -1.15
CA GLY A 58 -1.27 10.04 -1.77
C GLY A 58 0.09 10.74 -1.70
N GLU A 59 0.18 11.88 -2.39
CA GLU A 59 1.44 12.64 -2.52
C GLU A 59 1.96 13.16 -1.18
N ASN A 60 1.06 13.44 -0.24
CA ASN A 60 1.37 13.93 1.10
C ASN A 60 1.24 12.86 2.20
N CYS A 61 0.89 11.62 1.84
CA CYS A 61 0.62 10.53 2.78
C CYS A 61 -0.46 10.86 3.81
N GLU A 62 -1.53 11.54 3.38
CA GLU A 62 -2.65 11.95 4.24
C GLU A 62 -3.87 11.04 4.10
N THR A 63 -3.94 10.25 3.02
CA THR A 63 -5.05 9.34 2.77
C THR A 63 -4.83 8.03 3.51
N LEU A 64 -5.55 7.84 4.63
CA LEU A 64 -5.54 6.57 5.38
C LEU A 64 -6.48 5.55 4.73
N CYS A 65 -5.93 4.40 4.36
CA CYS A 65 -6.70 3.22 3.95
C CYS A 65 -6.06 1.96 4.50
N LYS A 66 -6.73 1.31 5.44
CA LYS A 66 -6.37 -0.04 5.89
C LYS A 66 -7.39 -1.03 5.32
N PRO A 67 -6.97 -2.06 4.57
CA PRO A 67 -7.90 -3.08 4.07
C PRO A 67 -8.75 -3.66 5.21
N ARG A 68 -10.02 -3.92 4.94
CA ARG A 68 -11.00 -4.38 5.92
C ARG A 68 -11.98 -5.34 5.25
N ASP A 69 -12.33 -6.41 5.96
CA ASP A 69 -13.33 -7.38 5.54
C ASP A 69 -14.05 -7.91 6.79
N ASP A 70 -14.87 -7.06 7.38
CA ASP A 70 -15.66 -7.35 8.57
C ASP A 70 -17.02 -6.65 8.50
N GLN A 71 -17.85 -6.80 9.53
CA GLN A 71 -19.21 -6.23 9.57
C GLN A 71 -19.31 -4.71 9.31
N PHE A 72 -18.19 -3.98 9.35
CA PHE A 72 -18.16 -2.54 9.12
C PHE A 72 -17.67 -2.15 7.72
N GLY A 73 -17.20 -3.10 6.89
CA GLY A 73 -16.82 -2.80 5.52
C GLY A 73 -15.97 -3.88 4.87
N HIS A 74 -16.09 -3.96 3.54
CA HIS A 74 -15.54 -5.02 2.71
C HIS A 74 -14.77 -4.42 1.53
N PHE A 75 -13.49 -4.07 1.75
CA PHE A 75 -12.68 -3.38 0.76
C PHE A 75 -11.18 -3.64 0.85
N THR A 76 -10.52 -3.50 -0.30
CA THR A 76 -9.06 -3.37 -0.45
C THR A 76 -8.67 -1.92 -0.73
N CYS A 77 -7.40 -1.58 -0.58
CA CYS A 77 -6.89 -0.23 -0.84
C CYS A 77 -6.21 -0.16 -2.21
N LEU A 78 -6.53 0.89 -2.96
CA LEU A 78 -5.83 1.27 -4.19
C LEU A 78 -4.46 1.90 -3.88
N SER A 79 -3.64 2.08 -4.91
CA SER A 79 -2.35 2.76 -4.80
C SER A 79 -2.46 4.23 -4.40
N ASN A 80 -3.60 4.89 -4.66
CA ASN A 80 -3.91 6.24 -4.20
C ASN A 80 -4.60 6.28 -2.82
N GLY A 81 -4.85 5.12 -2.20
CA GLY A 81 -5.57 5.02 -0.92
C GLY A 81 -7.08 5.02 -1.02
N GLU A 82 -7.67 5.04 -2.22
CA GLU A 82 -9.11 4.85 -2.37
C GLU A 82 -9.52 3.42 -2.00
N LYS A 83 -10.75 3.28 -1.51
CA LYS A 83 -11.34 1.98 -1.17
C LYS A 83 -11.89 1.35 -2.44
N ARG A 84 -11.45 0.14 -2.74
CA ARG A 84 -12.05 -0.72 -3.75
C ARG A 84 -12.89 -1.77 -3.04
N CYS A 85 -14.21 -1.70 -3.22
CA CYS A 85 -15.13 -2.68 -2.66
C CYS A 85 -14.83 -4.08 -3.18
N LEU A 86 -14.99 -5.07 -2.30
CA LEU A 86 -14.99 -6.48 -2.69
C LEU A 86 -16.24 -6.78 -3.54
N GLN A 87 -16.19 -7.87 -4.29
CA GLN A 87 -17.36 -8.34 -5.04
C GLN A 87 -18.53 -8.58 -4.08
N GLY A 88 -19.73 -8.12 -4.43
CA GLY A 88 -20.87 -8.16 -3.54
C GLY A 88 -21.05 -6.90 -2.69
N TRP A 89 -20.15 -5.91 -2.74
CA TRP A 89 -20.22 -4.73 -1.87
C TRP A 89 -20.20 -3.40 -2.62
N THR A 90 -20.86 -2.38 -2.06
CA THR A 90 -20.98 -1.03 -2.60
C THR A 90 -21.10 0.02 -1.50
N GLY A 91 -21.23 1.29 -1.88
CA GLY A 91 -21.20 2.43 -0.98
C GLY A 91 -19.80 2.99 -0.80
N SER A 92 -19.71 4.21 -0.25
CA SER A 92 -18.44 4.91 -0.04
C SER A 92 -17.49 4.20 0.94
N TYR A 93 -18.03 3.32 1.78
CA TYR A 93 -17.27 2.52 2.74
C TYR A 93 -17.38 1.00 2.49
N CYS A 94 -18.01 0.60 1.37
CA CYS A 94 -18.18 -0.81 1.01
C CYS A 94 -18.89 -1.64 2.10
N ASP A 95 -19.87 -1.02 2.74
CA ASP A 95 -20.67 -1.54 3.86
C ASP A 95 -22.10 -1.90 3.43
N LYS A 96 -22.44 -1.66 2.15
CA LYS A 96 -23.75 -2.02 1.59
C LYS A 96 -23.58 -3.23 0.71
N ASP A 97 -24.38 -4.25 0.98
CA ASP A 97 -24.47 -5.41 0.11
C ASP A 97 -25.03 -4.96 -1.25
N ASN A 98 -24.30 -5.25 -2.32
CA ASN A 98 -24.63 -4.85 -3.66
C ASN A 98 -25.36 -5.93 -4.43
N VAL A 99 -25.90 -6.97 -3.74
CA VAL A 99 -26.66 -8.08 -4.30
C VAL A 99 -27.36 -7.63 -5.58
N ILE A 100 -26.72 -7.92 -6.72
CA ILE A 100 -27.45 -7.96 -7.97
C ILE A 100 -28.32 -9.20 -7.77
N ASP A 101 -29.59 -8.94 -7.52
CA ASP A 101 -30.61 -9.94 -7.32
C ASP A 101 -30.45 -11.04 -8.38
N GLY A 102 -29.94 -12.22 -7.99
CA GLY A 102 -30.19 -13.43 -8.77
C GLY A 102 -29.10 -14.44 -9.13
N GLU A 103 -27.85 -14.46 -8.63
CA GLU A 103 -26.97 -15.63 -8.87
C GLU A 103 -26.09 -16.05 -7.68
N ARG A 104 -26.70 -16.75 -6.71
CA ARG A 104 -25.98 -17.77 -5.92
C ARG A 104 -26.11 -19.11 -6.63
N CYS A 105 -25.37 -19.32 -7.71
CA CYS A 105 -25.14 -20.66 -8.23
C CYS A 105 -24.04 -21.32 -7.40
N GLN A 106 -24.38 -21.98 -6.30
CA GLN A 106 -23.43 -22.90 -5.66
C GLN A 106 -23.22 -24.07 -6.62
N SER A 107 -22.06 -24.10 -7.29
CA SER A 107 -21.68 -25.26 -8.08
C SER A 107 -21.38 -26.42 -7.12
N LEU A 108 -22.34 -27.31 -6.92
CA LEU A 108 -22.04 -28.69 -6.57
C LEU A 108 -21.89 -29.43 -7.90
N LEU A 109 -20.63 -29.67 -8.28
CA LEU A 109 -20.30 -30.47 -9.46
C LEU A 109 -20.98 -31.84 -9.35
N ALA A 110 -21.98 -32.10 -10.20
CA ALA A 110 -21.97 -33.18 -11.17
C ALA A 110 -23.32 -33.25 -11.89
N SER A 111 -23.26 -33.53 -13.19
CA SER A 111 -24.36 -33.79 -14.13
C SER A 111 -25.14 -32.58 -14.67
N LEU A 112 -25.13 -32.49 -16.01
CA LEU A 112 -25.80 -31.51 -16.84
C LEU A 112 -27.26 -31.32 -16.39
N LEU A 113 -27.55 -30.15 -15.80
CA LEU A 113 -28.75 -29.32 -15.93
C LEU A 113 -28.66 -28.28 -14.79
N ILE A 114 -28.43 -27.02 -15.15
CA ILE A 114 -28.45 -25.91 -14.17
C ILE A 114 -29.92 -25.69 -13.78
N THR A 115 -30.41 -26.39 -12.77
CA THR A 115 -31.70 -26.06 -12.15
C THR A 115 -31.47 -24.99 -11.10
N CYS A 116 -31.70 -23.73 -11.46
CA CYS A 116 -31.72 -22.62 -10.53
C CYS A 116 -33.09 -22.58 -9.84
N THR A 117 -33.26 -23.28 -8.72
CA THR A 117 -34.48 -23.13 -7.91
C THR A 117 -34.43 -21.80 -7.19
N ARG A 118 -35.40 -20.91 -7.47
CA ARG A 118 -35.68 -19.71 -6.67
C ARG A 118 -35.74 -20.11 -5.19
N LEU A 119 -34.72 -19.78 -4.41
CA LEU A 119 -34.89 -19.70 -2.97
C LEU A 119 -35.67 -18.41 -2.71
N ASN A 120 -36.97 -18.55 -2.45
CA ASN A 120 -37.70 -17.51 -1.73
C ASN A 120 -37.03 -17.37 -0.35
N VAL A 121 -36.21 -16.35 -0.18
CA VAL A 121 -35.78 -15.91 1.15
C VAL A 121 -36.91 -15.06 1.70
N ARG A 122 -37.46 -15.47 2.85
CA ARG A 122 -38.45 -14.69 3.60
C ARG A 122 -37.87 -13.40 4.13
#